data_AF-A0A919G0V0-F1
#
_entry.id   AF-A0A919G0V0-F1
#
_cell.length_a   1.000
_cell.length_b   1.000
_cell.length_c   1.000
_cell.angle_alpha   90.00
_cell.angle_beta   90.00
_cell.angle_gamma   90.00
#
_symmetry.space_group_name_H-M   'P 1'
#
loop_
_entity.id
_entity.type
_entity.pdbx_description
1 polymer ?
#
loop_
_entity_poly.entity_id
_entity_poly.type
_entity_poly.pdbx_seq_one_letter_code
_entity_poly.pdbx_strand_id
1 'polypeptide(L)'
;MTSERDRRRTLRDSYKAERKRDEWNVLGIDRELLDDLLDHVEERLAVTGCDHTLRHSRTWADSHSVAWSALEAGLQAGGGSCDCEVLANVDPDEKA
;
A
#
# COMPACT_ATOMS: atom_id res chain seq x y z
N MET A 1 -26.62 -11.47 -6.76
CA MET A 1 -26.02 -10.92 -7.99
C MET A 1 -24.72 -10.26 -7.58
N THR A 2 -23.57 -10.89 -7.78
CA THR A 2 -22.27 -10.23 -7.52
C THR A 2 -22.13 -9.06 -8.47
N SER A 3 -21.84 -7.88 -7.92
CA SER A 3 -21.78 -6.65 -8.68
C SER A 3 -20.71 -6.78 -9.76
N GLU A 4 -20.94 -6.17 -10.91
CA GLU A 4 -19.94 -6.13 -11.97
C GLU A 4 -18.62 -5.48 -11.50
N ARG A 5 -18.70 -4.66 -10.44
CA ARG A 5 -17.54 -4.12 -9.70
C ARG A 5 -16.71 -5.22 -9.04
N ASP A 6 -17.35 -6.20 -8.39
CA ASP A 6 -16.68 -7.31 -7.72
C ASP A 6 -16.01 -8.27 -8.71
N ARG A 7 -16.68 -8.56 -9.84
CA ARG A 7 -16.12 -9.44 -10.88
C ARG A 7 -14.95 -8.80 -11.64
N ARG A 8 -15.04 -7.49 -11.92
CA ARG A 8 -13.91 -6.72 -12.47
C ARG A 8 -12.77 -6.51 -11.46
N ARG A 9 -13.06 -6.54 -10.15
CA ARG A 9 -12.05 -6.56 -9.09
C ARG A 9 -11.28 -7.87 -9.17
N THR A 10 -11.96 -9.02 -8.99
CA THR A 10 -11.30 -10.35 -8.91
C THR A 10 -10.42 -10.70 -10.12
N LEU A 11 -10.86 -10.42 -11.35
CA LEU A 11 -10.08 -10.69 -12.57
C LEU A 11 -8.91 -9.72 -12.78
N ARG A 12 -9.04 -8.48 -12.33
CA ARG A 12 -7.97 -7.49 -12.36
C ARG A 12 -6.94 -7.80 -11.27
N ASP A 13 -7.40 -8.17 -10.09
CA ASP A 13 -6.61 -8.53 -8.92
C ASP A 13 -5.63 -9.68 -9.20
N SER A 14 -6.05 -10.70 -9.96
CA SER A 14 -5.20 -11.86 -10.27
C SER A 14 -4.02 -11.52 -11.20
N TYR A 15 -4.25 -10.75 -12.26
CA TYR A 15 -3.20 -10.32 -13.20
C TYR A 15 -2.27 -9.27 -12.60
N LYS A 16 -2.82 -8.41 -11.75
CA LYS A 16 -2.08 -7.43 -10.98
C LYS A 16 -1.17 -8.11 -9.94
N ALA A 17 -1.64 -9.16 -9.26
CA ALA A 17 -0.88 -9.86 -8.22
C ALA A 17 0.44 -10.46 -8.70
N GLU A 18 0.54 -10.96 -9.94
CA GLU A 18 1.76 -11.59 -10.45
C GLU A 18 2.88 -10.57 -10.73
N ARG A 19 2.57 -9.47 -11.43
CA ARG A 19 3.53 -8.38 -11.67
C ARG A 19 3.93 -7.63 -10.39
N LYS A 20 2.97 -7.50 -9.46
CA LYS A 20 3.18 -6.96 -8.12
C LYS A 20 4.02 -7.87 -7.23
N ARG A 21 4.37 -9.10 -7.60
CA ARG A 21 5.20 -9.93 -6.73
C ARG A 21 6.68 -9.55 -6.83
N ASP A 22 7.13 -9.14 -8.01
CA ASP A 22 8.54 -8.83 -8.28
C ASP A 22 8.92 -7.39 -7.89
N GLU A 23 8.04 -6.41 -8.13
CA GLU A 23 8.25 -4.99 -7.75
C GLU A 23 8.27 -4.80 -6.22
N TRP A 24 7.68 -5.74 -5.47
CA TRP A 24 7.32 -5.55 -4.07
C TRP A 24 8.21 -6.34 -3.11
N ASN A 25 9.05 -7.23 -3.64
CA ASN A 25 10.22 -7.74 -2.92
C ASN A 25 11.12 -6.59 -2.42
N VAL A 26 11.06 -5.40 -3.05
CA VAL A 26 11.78 -4.19 -2.63
C VAL A 26 11.23 -3.58 -1.33
N LEU A 27 9.96 -3.77 -0.99
CA LEU A 27 9.40 -3.24 0.26
C LEU A 27 9.85 -4.02 1.50
N GLY A 28 10.37 -5.24 1.31
CA GLY A 28 10.72 -6.12 2.42
C GLY A 28 9.53 -6.63 3.23
N ILE A 29 8.30 -6.45 2.71
CA ILE A 29 7.05 -6.98 3.27
C ILE A 29 6.31 -7.79 2.21
N ASP A 30 5.48 -8.72 2.65
CA ASP A 30 4.62 -9.50 1.76
C ASP A 30 3.32 -8.75 1.41
N ARG A 31 2.47 -9.40 0.61
CA ARG A 31 1.23 -8.81 0.12
C ARG A 31 0.18 -8.61 1.22
N GLU A 32 0.12 -9.49 2.20
CA GLU A 32 -0.88 -9.37 3.29
C GLU A 32 -0.54 -8.18 4.18
N LEU A 33 0.75 -8.03 4.51
CA LEU A 33 1.25 -6.88 5.24
C LEU A 33 1.08 -5.57 4.45
N LEU A 34 1.25 -5.60 3.13
CA LEU A 34 0.96 -4.42 2.32
C LEU A 34 -0.51 -4.01 2.38
N ASP A 35 -1.43 -4.95 2.16
CA ASP A 35 -2.86 -4.63 2.15
C ASP A 35 -3.26 -4.06 3.53
N ASP A 36 -2.72 -4.61 4.63
CA ASP A 36 -2.92 -4.09 5.99
C ASP A 36 -2.33 -2.68 6.20
N LEU A 37 -1.16 -2.39 5.63
CA LEU A 37 -0.58 -1.04 5.62
C LEU A 37 -1.49 -0.04 4.90
N LEU A 38 -2.00 -0.40 3.72
CA LEU A 38 -2.86 0.48 2.92
C LEU A 38 -4.17 0.76 3.65
N ASP A 39 -4.81 -0.27 4.21
CA ASP A 39 -6.04 -0.14 5.01
C ASP A 39 -5.79 0.77 6.23
N HIS A 40 -4.69 0.55 6.97
CA HIS A 40 -4.32 1.40 8.10
C HIS A 40 -4.16 2.87 7.71
N VAL A 41 -3.46 3.13 6.59
CA VAL A 41 -3.21 4.49 6.12
C VAL A 41 -4.51 5.15 5.66
N GLU A 42 -5.38 4.44 4.92
CA GLU A 42 -6.68 4.95 4.49
C GLU A 42 -7.55 5.36 5.67
N GLU A 43 -7.68 4.49 6.69
CA GLU A 43 -8.46 4.77 7.89
C GLU A 43 -7.95 5.99 8.66
N ARG A 44 -6.62 6.15 8.77
CA ARG A 44 -6.02 7.28 9.47
C ARG A 44 -6.19 8.58 8.70
N LEU A 45 -5.95 8.57 7.40
CA LEU A 45 -6.12 9.75 6.54
C LEU A 45 -7.56 10.22 6.48
N ALA A 46 -8.55 9.32 6.55
CA ALA A 46 -9.96 9.69 6.64
C ALA A 46 -10.28 10.54 7.89
N VAL A 47 -9.52 10.39 8.97
CA VAL A 47 -9.72 11.12 10.23
C VAL A 47 -8.87 12.39 10.30
N THR A 48 -7.58 12.30 9.95
CA THR A 48 -6.61 13.38 10.18
C THR A 48 -6.26 14.18 8.93
N GLY A 49 -6.58 13.66 7.74
CA GLY A 49 -6.02 14.16 6.49
C GLY A 49 -4.52 13.87 6.35
N CYS A 50 -3.97 14.20 5.18
CA CYS A 50 -2.55 14.06 4.91
C CYS A 50 -1.76 15.29 5.39
N ASP A 51 -0.66 15.06 6.10
CA ASP A 51 0.30 16.09 6.52
C ASP A 51 1.62 16.08 5.73
N HIS A 52 1.63 15.41 4.58
CA HIS A 52 2.79 15.21 3.71
C HIS A 52 3.96 14.48 4.37
N THR A 53 3.67 13.63 5.35
CA THR A 53 4.66 12.74 5.98
C THR A 53 4.24 11.28 5.82
N LEU A 54 5.13 10.35 6.17
CA LEU A 54 4.86 8.92 6.28
C LEU A 54 4.55 8.50 7.74
N ARG A 55 3.96 9.39 8.53
CA ARG A 55 3.74 9.15 9.97
C ARG A 55 2.89 7.90 10.21
N HIS A 56 1.85 7.70 9.42
CA HIS A 56 0.95 6.56 9.58
C HIS A 56 1.60 5.27 9.10
N SER A 57 2.31 5.29 7.96
CA SER A 57 3.11 4.17 7.49
C SER A 57 4.19 3.74 8.50
N ARG A 58 4.85 4.71 9.15
CA ARG A 58 5.84 4.44 10.19
C ARG A 58 5.22 3.85 11.46
N THR A 59 4.10 4.43 11.90
CA THR A 59 3.37 3.92 13.06
C THR A 59 2.93 2.47 12.84
N TRP A 60 2.47 2.16 11.63
CA TRP A 60 2.11 0.81 11.23
C TRP A 60 3.32 -0.13 11.21
N ALA A 61 4.47 0.32 10.70
CA ALA A 61 5.68 -0.50 10.66
C ALA A 61 6.16 -0.86 12.08
N ASP A 62 6.13 0.12 12.98
CA ASP A 62 6.48 -0.08 14.39
C ASP A 62 5.52 -1.08 15.07
N SER A 63 4.21 -1.06 14.75
CA SER A 63 3.26 -2.02 15.31
C SER A 63 3.40 -3.44 14.77
N HIS A 64 3.90 -3.60 13.55
CA HIS A 64 4.08 -4.89 12.87
C HIS A 64 5.50 -5.43 12.95
N SER A 65 6.39 -4.77 13.71
CA SER A 65 7.83 -5.11 13.78
C SER A 65 8.50 -5.17 12.40
N VAL A 66 8.03 -4.34 11.47
CA VAL A 66 8.59 -4.19 10.12
C VAL A 66 9.75 -3.20 10.18
N ALA A 67 10.84 -3.52 9.49
CA ALA A 67 12.01 -2.65 9.43
C ALA A 67 11.70 -1.34 8.69
N TRP A 68 11.49 -0.25 9.44
CA TRP A 68 11.11 1.06 8.89
C TRP A 68 12.01 1.51 7.73
N SER A 69 13.33 1.38 7.86
CA SER A 69 14.27 1.82 6.82
C SER A 69 14.09 1.11 5.47
N ALA A 70 13.76 -0.19 5.50
CA ALA A 70 13.54 -0.97 4.29
C ALA A 70 12.18 -0.63 3.67
N LEU A 71 11.15 -0.52 4.52
CA LEU A 71 9.82 -0.11 4.09
C LEU A 71 9.84 1.29 3.48
N GLU A 72 10.42 2.27 4.17
CA GLU A 72 10.52 3.67 3.70
C GLU A 72 11.21 3.77 2.35
N ALA A 73 12.36 3.11 2.19
CA ALA A 73 13.09 3.08 0.91
C ALA A 73 12.24 2.47 -0.21
N GLY A 74 11.50 1.41 0.09
CA GLY A 74 10.60 0.76 -0.85
C GLY A 74 9.39 1.64 -1.22
N LEU A 75 8.75 2.27 -0.24
CA LEU A 75 7.64 3.20 -0.45
C LEU A 75 8.08 4.37 -1.33
N GLN A 76 9.23 4.96 -1.04
CA GLN A 76 9.80 6.05 -1.84
C GLN A 76 10.16 5.61 -3.26
N ALA A 77 10.71 4.40 -3.43
CA ALA A 77 10.98 3.84 -4.75
C ALA A 77 9.69 3.64 -5.57
N GLY A 78 8.58 3.31 -4.91
CA GLY A 78 7.23 3.26 -5.49
C GLY A 78 6.57 4.64 -5.66
N GLY A 79 7.23 5.73 -5.28
CA GLY A 79 6.70 7.10 -5.38
C GLY A 79 5.77 7.50 -4.23
N GLY A 80 5.79 6.79 -3.10
CA GLY A 80 5.09 7.12 -1.87
C GLY A 80 5.97 7.91 -0.89
N SER A 81 6.02 9.24 -1.03
CA SER A 81 6.80 10.10 -0.11
C SER A 81 5.96 10.71 1.03
N CYS A 82 4.63 10.69 0.91
CA CYS A 82 3.65 10.88 1.98
C CYS A 82 2.71 9.67 2.06
N ASP A 83 2.02 9.52 3.19
CA ASP A 83 0.93 8.54 3.38
C ASP A 83 -0.14 8.65 2.26
N CYS A 84 -0.40 9.85 1.75
CA CYS A 84 -1.31 10.09 0.61
C CYS A 84 -0.83 9.46 -0.71
N GLU A 85 0.46 9.57 -0.98
CA GLU A 85 1.11 9.06 -2.18
C GLU A 85 1.39 7.56 -2.05
N VAL A 86 1.50 7.04 -0.83
CA VAL A 86 1.47 5.59 -0.61
C VAL A 86 0.17 5.02 -1.16
N LEU A 87 -0.99 5.60 -0.80
CA LEU A 87 -2.26 5.17 -1.38
C LEU A 87 -2.32 5.42 -2.91
N ALA A 88 -1.85 6.56 -3.41
CA ALA A 88 -2.02 6.88 -4.83
C ALA A 88 -1.01 6.21 -5.79
N ASN A 89 0.22 5.98 -5.32
CA ASN A 89 1.34 5.55 -6.15
C ASN A 89 1.85 4.17 -5.80
N VAL A 90 1.79 3.82 -4.51
CA VAL A 90 2.19 2.51 -4.04
C VAL A 90 1.01 1.57 -4.23
N ASP A 91 -0.24 1.93 -3.89
CA ASP A 91 -1.41 1.05 -4.15
C ASP A 91 -1.39 0.56 -5.60
N PRO A 92 -1.18 -0.74 -5.78
CA PRO A 92 -0.95 -1.24 -7.11
C PRO A 92 -2.28 -1.44 -7.86
N ASP A 93 -3.42 -1.13 -7.23
CA ASP A 93 -4.71 -0.95 -7.87
C ASP A 93 -4.94 0.45 -8.47
N GLU A 94 -4.30 1.50 -7.96
CA GLU A 94 -4.40 2.89 -8.45
C GLU A 94 -3.59 3.17 -9.73
N LYS A 95 -2.50 2.43 -10.00
CA LYS A 95 -1.70 2.54 -11.25
C LYS A 95 -2.34 1.81 -12.46
N ALA A 96 -3.67 1.90 -12.67
CA ALA A 96 -4.37 1.37 -13.85
C ALA A 96 -4.76 2.45 -14.86
#